data_AF-A0A7W7N8X4-F1
#
_entry.id   AF-A0A7W7N8X4-F1
#
_cell.length_a   1.000
_cell.length_b   1.000
_cell.length_c   1.000
_cell.angle_alpha   90.00
_cell.angle_beta   90.00
_cell.angle_gamma   90.00
#
_symmetry.space_group_name_H-M   'P 1'
#
loop_
_entity.id
_entity.type
_entity.pdbx_description
1 polymer ?
#
loop_
_entity_poly.entity_id
_entity_poly.type
_entity_poly.pdbx_seq_one_letter_code
_entity_poly.pdbx_strand_id
1 'polypeptide(L)'
;MYKYILKEGVYPLFYFTTKYGLEYAVSFKRMDFNNDFFKKLYAIDFYESNNQKFFSDPLIEITIIAIIQDYFKINPDIILNYVCDNVDFRQDFRQKLFDKWYRNAFDNTFSKINFQYEAPHYNLIYHLSFILKTDFYNIEEVIEKVNLELEEFTTFK
;
A
#
# COMPACT_ATOMS: atom_id res chain seq x y z
N MET A 1 1.20 13.81 14.42
CA MET A 1 0.25 12.79 13.92
C MET A 1 -1.05 12.88 14.68
N TYR A 2 -2.16 12.48 14.06
CA TYR A 2 -3.43 12.28 14.75
C TYR A 2 -3.40 10.98 15.55
N LYS A 3 -4.24 10.90 16.59
CA LYS A 3 -4.46 9.65 17.31
C LYS A 3 -5.32 8.76 16.42
N TYR A 4 -4.92 7.50 16.29
CA TYR A 4 -5.64 6.50 15.53
C TYR A 4 -5.99 5.30 16.42
N ILE A 5 -7.02 4.57 16.04
CA ILE A 5 -7.46 3.35 16.74
C ILE A 5 -7.50 2.19 15.76
N LEU A 6 -7.16 1.00 16.23
CA LEU A 6 -7.37 -0.25 15.49
C LEU A 6 -8.79 -0.75 15.77
N LYS A 7 -9.54 -1.08 14.72
CA LYS A 7 -10.84 -1.77 14.83
C LYS A 7 -10.65 -3.25 14.55
N GLU A 8 -11.26 -4.10 15.37
CA GLU A 8 -11.27 -5.54 15.14
C GLU A 8 -12.06 -5.89 13.88
N GLY A 9 -11.52 -6.83 13.10
CA GLY A 9 -12.06 -7.29 11.84
C GLY A 9 -11.20 -8.42 11.25
N VAL A 10 -11.59 -8.92 10.07
CA VAL A 10 -10.83 -9.97 9.37
C VAL A 10 -9.42 -9.48 9.01
N TYR A 11 -9.29 -8.19 8.71
CA TYR A 11 -8.04 -7.53 8.35
C TYR A 11 -7.84 -6.28 9.21
N PRO A 12 -6.58 -5.89 9.52
CA PRO A 12 -6.31 -4.68 10.26
C PRO A 12 -6.91 -3.45 9.58
N LEU A 13 -7.69 -2.70 10.35
CA LEU A 13 -8.39 -1.49 9.89
C LEU A 13 -8.24 -0.39 10.94
N PHE A 14 -7.51 0.65 10.58
CA PHE A 14 -7.22 1.78 11.46
C PHE A 14 -8.09 2.98 11.10
N TYR A 15 -8.53 3.71 12.12
CA TYR A 15 -9.31 4.93 11.96
C TYR A 15 -8.68 6.09 12.69
N PHE A 16 -8.74 7.29 12.11
CA PHE A 16 -8.44 8.53 12.80
C PHE A 16 -9.33 9.66 12.31
N THR A 17 -9.54 10.63 13.19
CA THR A 17 -10.27 11.86 12.88
C THR A 17 -9.30 13.03 12.93
N THR A 18 -9.30 13.85 11.89
CA THR A 18 -8.46 15.06 11.83
C THR A 18 -9.04 16.15 12.74
N LYS A 19 -8.27 17.19 13.04
CA LYS A 19 -8.78 18.36 13.79
C LYS A 19 -9.88 19.12 13.04
N TYR A 20 -10.08 18.82 11.76
CA TYR A 20 -11.09 19.40 10.89
C TYR A 20 -12.36 18.55 10.77
N GLY A 21 -12.40 17.40 11.47
CA GLY A 21 -13.55 16.50 11.43
C GLY A 21 -13.56 15.53 10.24
N LEU A 22 -12.48 15.43 9.46
CA LEU A 22 -12.36 14.42 8.42
C LEU A 22 -12.09 13.05 9.07
N GLU A 23 -12.81 12.04 8.62
CA GLU A 23 -12.65 10.66 9.09
C GLU A 23 -11.89 9.87 8.04
N TYR A 24 -10.77 9.26 8.44
CA TYR A 24 -9.96 8.44 7.55
C TYR A 24 -9.95 6.99 8.03
N ALA A 25 -9.97 6.08 7.05
CA ALA A 25 -9.72 4.66 7.24
C ALA A 25 -8.42 4.27 6.54
N VAL A 26 -7.63 3.39 7.17
CA VAL A 26 -6.43 2.77 6.59
C VAL A 26 -6.54 1.26 6.79
N SER A 27 -6.57 0.50 5.70
CA SER A 27 -6.79 -0.94 5.71
C SER A 27 -5.57 -1.70 5.20
N PHE A 28 -5.31 -2.87 5.80
CA PHE A 28 -4.26 -3.80 5.38
C PHE A 28 -4.92 -5.13 4.99
N LYS A 29 -5.36 -5.25 3.74
CA LYS A 29 -6.04 -6.45 3.25
C LYS A 29 -5.00 -7.50 2.84
N ARG A 30 -5.03 -8.69 3.46
CA ARG A 30 -4.15 -9.77 3.00
C ARG A 30 -4.50 -10.17 1.57
N MET A 31 -3.49 -10.34 0.74
CA MET A 31 -3.65 -10.89 -0.61
C MET A 31 -3.47 -12.41 -0.53
N ASP A 32 -4.46 -13.15 -1.00
CA ASP A 32 -4.43 -14.62 -0.97
C ASP A 32 -3.87 -15.12 -2.31
N PHE A 33 -2.60 -15.51 -2.30
CA PHE A 33 -1.91 -16.15 -3.42
C PHE A 33 -1.69 -17.63 -3.12
N ASN A 34 -1.66 -18.46 -4.17
CA ASN A 34 -1.41 -19.91 -4.06
C ASN A 34 0.08 -20.24 -3.94
N ASN A 35 0.85 -19.44 -3.20
CA ASN A 35 2.25 -19.71 -2.89
C ASN A 35 2.62 -19.21 -1.48
N ASP A 36 3.62 -19.84 -0.89
CA ASP A 36 4.06 -19.51 0.46
C ASP A 36 4.81 -18.17 0.54
N PHE A 37 5.41 -17.71 -0.57
CA PHE A 37 6.22 -16.48 -0.60
C PHE A 37 5.37 -15.23 -0.31
N PHE A 38 4.17 -15.15 -0.89
CA PHE A 38 3.24 -14.03 -0.70
C PHE A 38 2.21 -14.27 0.42
N LYS A 39 2.43 -15.26 1.29
CA LYS A 39 1.54 -15.53 2.45
C LYS A 39 1.36 -14.34 3.39
N LYS A 40 2.35 -13.44 3.45
CA LYS A 40 2.35 -12.20 4.24
C LYS A 40 2.31 -10.94 3.38
N LEU A 41 1.71 -11.04 2.20
CA LEU A 41 1.46 -9.90 1.33
C LEU A 41 0.16 -9.19 1.73
N TYR A 42 0.25 -7.89 1.97
CA TYR A 42 -0.89 -7.05 2.33
C TYR A 42 -1.04 -5.90 1.34
N ALA A 43 -2.22 -5.77 0.74
CA ALA A 43 -2.61 -4.57 0.03
C ALA A 43 -3.00 -3.48 1.03
N ILE A 44 -2.41 -2.29 0.89
CA ILE A 44 -2.80 -1.11 1.67
C ILE A 44 -3.76 -0.23 0.87
N ASP A 45 -4.82 0.19 1.54
CA ASP A 45 -5.75 1.19 1.04
C ASP A 45 -6.05 2.22 2.13
N PHE A 46 -6.25 3.48 1.73
CA PHE A 46 -6.61 4.56 2.62
C PHE A 46 -7.56 5.54 1.94
N TYR A 47 -8.62 5.92 2.64
CA TYR A 47 -9.64 6.80 2.10
C TYR A 47 -10.31 7.61 3.20
N GLU A 48 -10.85 8.76 2.79
CA GLU A 48 -11.69 9.59 3.64
C GLU A 48 -13.12 9.03 3.61
N SER A 49 -13.68 8.64 4.76
CA SER A 49 -14.97 7.93 4.83
C SER A 49 -16.18 8.85 4.85
N ASN A 50 -16.01 10.15 5.16
CA ASN A 50 -17.12 11.09 5.33
C ASN A 50 -17.28 12.11 4.19
N ASN A 51 -16.46 12.03 3.12
CA ASN A 51 -16.56 12.79 1.86
C ASN A 51 -16.70 14.32 2.00
N GLN A 52 -16.13 14.90 3.04
CA GLN A 52 -16.00 16.32 3.25
C GLN A 52 -14.86 16.90 2.40
N LYS A 53 -15.20 17.72 1.40
CA LYS A 53 -14.20 18.43 0.59
C LYS A 53 -13.40 19.41 1.45
N PHE A 54 -12.09 19.20 1.56
CA PHE A 54 -11.20 20.06 2.35
C PHE A 54 -9.82 20.30 1.72
N PHE A 55 -9.04 21.17 2.36
CA PHE A 55 -7.69 21.56 1.93
C PHE A 55 -6.62 20.55 2.39
N SER A 56 -5.40 20.72 1.85
CA SER A 56 -4.22 19.91 2.19
C SER A 56 -3.89 19.96 3.69
N ASP A 57 -3.90 18.81 4.36
CA ASP A 57 -3.47 18.64 5.75
C ASP A 57 -2.28 17.65 5.82
N PRO A 58 -1.04 18.13 6.00
CA PRO A 58 0.15 17.29 6.10
C PRO A 58 0.10 16.27 7.24
N LEU A 59 -0.72 16.50 8.28
CA LEU A 59 -0.85 15.55 9.38
C LEU A 59 -1.51 14.24 8.95
N ILE A 60 -2.27 14.22 7.84
CA ILE A 60 -2.86 12.99 7.28
C ILE A 60 -1.74 12.05 6.81
N GLU A 61 -0.83 12.55 5.94
CA GLU A 61 0.35 11.80 5.47
C GLU A 61 1.16 11.28 6.65
N ILE A 62 1.49 12.14 7.61
CA ILE A 62 2.26 11.77 8.80
C ILE A 62 1.57 10.67 9.60
N THR A 63 0.24 10.69 9.68
CA THR A 63 -0.53 9.69 10.44
C THR A 63 -0.59 8.35 9.71
N ILE A 64 -0.81 8.34 8.39
CA ILE A 64 -0.82 7.10 7.59
C ILE A 64 0.56 6.44 7.62
N ILE A 65 1.63 7.22 7.47
CA ILE A 65 3.01 6.73 7.59
C ILE A 65 3.25 6.11 8.98
N ALA A 66 2.81 6.77 10.06
CA ALA A 66 2.95 6.22 11.41
C ALA A 66 2.23 4.88 11.56
N ILE A 67 1.00 4.75 11.03
CA ILE A 67 0.24 3.49 11.01
C ILE A 67 1.04 2.40 10.27
N ILE A 68 1.59 2.70 9.09
CA ILE A 68 2.38 1.74 8.30
C ILE A 68 3.63 1.30 9.08
N GLN A 69 4.37 2.25 9.65
CA GLN A 69 5.58 1.94 10.41
C GLN A 69 5.27 1.12 11.66
N ASP A 70 4.21 1.44 12.40
CA ASP A 70 3.81 0.68 13.58
C ASP A 70 3.34 -0.73 13.20
N TYR A 71 2.69 -0.89 12.04
CA TYR A 71 2.34 -2.21 11.52
C TYR A 71 3.58 -3.06 11.16
N PHE A 72 4.60 -2.46 10.54
CA PHE A 72 5.90 -3.12 10.28
C PHE A 72 6.68 -3.42 11.56
N LYS A 73 6.56 -2.62 12.62
CA LYS A 73 7.22 -2.91 13.90
C LYS A 73 6.67 -4.18 14.54
N ILE A 74 5.35 -4.39 14.44
CA ILE A 74 4.67 -5.57 14.98
C ILE A 74 4.85 -6.78 14.05
N ASN A 75 4.86 -6.54 12.74
CA ASN A 75 4.93 -7.58 11.70
C ASN A 75 6.08 -7.25 10.73
N PRO A 76 7.34 -7.47 11.13
CA PRO A 76 8.50 -7.02 10.35
C PRO A 76 8.72 -7.82 9.06
N ASP A 77 8.09 -8.98 8.93
CA ASP A 77 8.21 -9.91 7.82
C ASP A 77 7.02 -9.87 6.85
N ILE A 78 6.33 -8.74 6.74
CA ILE A 78 5.30 -8.52 5.73
C ILE A 78 5.88 -7.90 4.46
N ILE A 79 5.16 -8.07 3.35
CA ILE A 79 5.31 -7.26 2.15
C ILE A 79 4.07 -6.39 2.03
N LEU A 80 4.25 -5.07 1.90
CA LEU A 80 3.16 -4.12 1.74
C LEU A 80 3.04 -3.70 0.28
N ASN A 81 1.89 -3.92 -0.35
CA ASN A 81 1.60 -3.54 -1.73
C ASN A 81 0.60 -2.37 -1.75
N TYR A 82 0.97 -1.26 -2.36
CA TYR A 82 0.07 -0.17 -2.69
C TYR A 82 -0.30 -0.23 -4.17
N VAL A 83 -1.60 -0.32 -4.45
CA VAL A 83 -2.16 -0.52 -5.78
C VAL A 83 -2.92 0.72 -6.22
N CYS A 84 -2.62 1.22 -7.41
CA CYS A 84 -3.35 2.33 -8.05
C CYS A 84 -3.74 1.95 -9.46
N ASP A 85 -5.04 2.02 -9.77
CA ASP A 85 -5.56 1.86 -11.13
C ASP A 85 -5.75 3.20 -11.84
N ASN A 86 -5.95 3.15 -13.15
CA ASN A 86 -6.20 4.31 -14.00
C ASN A 86 -7.70 4.69 -14.15
N VAL A 87 -8.60 4.18 -13.29
CA VAL A 87 -10.06 4.41 -13.41
C VAL A 87 -10.41 5.90 -13.38
N ASP A 88 -9.67 6.69 -12.59
CA ASP A 88 -9.84 8.14 -12.47
C ASP A 88 -8.77 8.96 -13.24
N PHE A 89 -7.90 8.29 -13.99
CA PHE A 89 -6.73 8.86 -14.67
C PHE A 89 -5.71 9.57 -13.74
N ARG A 90 -5.70 9.24 -12.44
CA ARG A 90 -4.78 9.83 -11.44
C ARG A 90 -3.73 8.86 -10.92
N GLN A 91 -3.58 7.69 -11.52
CA GLN A 91 -2.64 6.66 -11.10
C GLN A 91 -1.21 7.19 -10.97
N ASP A 92 -0.73 7.98 -11.94
CA ASP A 92 0.62 8.56 -11.93
C ASP A 92 0.82 9.54 -10.77
N PHE A 93 -0.22 10.33 -10.45
CA PHE A 93 -0.19 11.26 -9.33
C PHE A 93 -0.16 10.52 -8.00
N ARG A 94 -0.95 9.45 -7.88
CA ARG A 94 -0.98 8.60 -6.68
C ARG A 94 0.34 7.85 -6.48
N GLN A 95 0.95 7.32 -7.54
CA GLN A 95 2.28 6.71 -7.48
C GLN A 95 3.33 7.73 -7.05
N LYS A 96 3.37 8.92 -7.67
CA LYS A 96 4.33 9.98 -7.31
C LYS A 96 4.18 10.45 -5.86
N LEU A 97 2.94 10.53 -5.37
CA LEU A 97 2.66 10.86 -3.97
C LEU A 97 3.24 9.78 -3.04
N PHE A 98 2.99 8.51 -3.33
CA PHE A 98 3.49 7.41 -2.51
C PHE A 98 5.02 7.27 -2.59
N ASP A 99 5.63 7.52 -3.75
CA ASP A 99 7.08 7.61 -3.90
C ASP A 99 7.69 8.73 -3.04
N LYS A 100 7.02 9.89 -2.97
CA LYS A 100 7.43 10.99 -2.10
C LYS A 100 7.33 10.59 -0.63
N TRP A 101 6.23 9.95 -0.21
CA TRP A 101 6.05 9.48 1.16
C TRP A 101 7.16 8.50 1.55
N TYR A 102 7.47 7.55 0.67
CA TYR A 102 8.57 6.61 0.89
C TYR A 102 9.91 7.32 1.13
N ARG A 103 10.32 8.20 0.19
CA ARG A 103 11.60 8.92 0.29
C ARG A 103 11.73 9.77 1.55
N ASN A 104 10.62 10.28 2.07
CA ASN A 104 10.62 11.19 3.21
C ASN A 104 10.58 10.45 4.57
N ALA A 105 10.08 9.22 4.61
CA ALA A 105 9.74 8.57 5.88
C ALA A 105 10.39 7.20 6.10
N PHE A 106 10.93 6.57 5.06
CA PHE A 106 11.56 5.26 5.18
C PHE A 106 13.07 5.41 5.04
N ASP A 107 13.80 4.71 5.90
CA ASP A 107 15.25 4.65 5.87
C ASP A 107 15.75 3.43 5.05
N ASN A 108 17.05 3.19 5.06
CA ASN A 108 17.68 2.11 4.31
C ASN A 108 17.38 0.70 4.88
N THR A 109 16.60 0.58 5.96
CA THR A 109 16.11 -0.74 6.45
C THR A 109 14.90 -1.23 5.66
N PHE A 110 14.38 -0.39 4.76
CA PHE A 110 13.31 -0.73 3.84
C PHE A 110 13.77 -0.66 2.40
N SER A 111 13.14 -1.47 1.56
CA SER A 111 13.25 -1.38 0.10
C SER A 111 11.88 -1.09 -0.48
N LYS A 112 11.85 -0.31 -1.56
CA LYS A 112 10.66 -0.06 -2.38
C LYS A 112 10.90 -0.45 -3.82
N ILE A 113 9.95 -1.16 -4.40
CA ILE A 113 9.97 -1.60 -5.80
C ILE A 113 8.66 -1.16 -6.47
N ASN A 114 8.75 -0.67 -7.70
CA ASN A 114 7.60 -0.26 -8.49
C ASN A 114 7.43 -1.18 -9.70
N PHE A 115 6.19 -1.56 -9.98
CA PHE A 115 5.79 -2.27 -11.20
C PHE A 115 4.65 -1.53 -11.88
N GLN A 116 4.53 -1.76 -13.18
CA GLN A 116 3.37 -1.40 -13.96
C GLN A 116 2.81 -2.68 -14.58
N TYR A 117 1.51 -2.91 -14.40
CA TYR A 117 0.80 -4.04 -14.98
C TYR A 117 -0.34 -3.53 -15.85
N GLU A 118 -0.33 -3.92 -17.12
CA GLU A 118 -1.40 -3.61 -18.05
C GLU A 118 -2.34 -4.81 -18.14
N ALA A 119 -3.64 -4.57 -17.98
CA ALA A 119 -4.69 -5.55 -18.16
C ALA A 119 -5.50 -5.17 -19.42
N PRO A 120 -5.07 -5.58 -20.62
CA PRO A 120 -5.60 -5.04 -21.88
C PRO A 120 -7.08 -5.34 -22.08
N HIS A 121 -7.54 -6.49 -21.59
CA HIS A 121 -8.94 -6.91 -21.67
C HIS A 121 -9.90 -5.96 -20.94
N TYR A 122 -9.42 -5.28 -19.90
CA TYR A 122 -10.20 -4.35 -19.09
C TYR A 122 -9.83 -2.89 -19.37
N ASN A 123 -8.86 -2.63 -20.25
CA ASN A 123 -8.27 -1.31 -20.46
C ASN A 123 -7.77 -0.65 -19.14
N LEU A 124 -7.27 -1.48 -18.22
CA LEU A 124 -6.78 -1.03 -16.93
C LEU A 124 -5.25 -1.06 -16.89
N ILE A 125 -4.67 -0.03 -16.27
CA ILE A 125 -3.25 0.06 -15.97
C ILE A 125 -3.12 0.17 -14.46
N TYR A 126 -2.38 -0.75 -13.87
CA TYR A 126 -2.09 -0.78 -12.45
C TYR A 126 -0.65 -0.35 -12.19
N HIS A 127 -0.48 0.63 -11.32
CA HIS A 127 0.80 0.93 -10.69
C HIS A 127 0.85 0.21 -9.35
N LEU A 128 1.85 -0.64 -9.18
CA LEU A 128 2.06 -1.43 -7.97
C LEU A 128 3.32 -0.92 -7.28
N SER A 129 3.26 -0.70 -5.98
CA SER A 129 4.39 -0.28 -5.15
C SER A 129 4.53 -1.24 -3.98
N PHE A 130 5.64 -1.98 -3.93
CA PHE A 130 5.95 -2.90 -2.85
C PHE A 130 6.92 -2.26 -1.87
N ILE A 131 6.65 -2.33 -0.57
CA ILE A 131 7.55 -1.94 0.51
C ILE A 131 7.79 -3.15 1.41
N LEU A 132 9.04 -3.40 1.75
CA LEU A 132 9.48 -4.55 2.55
C LEU A 132 10.73 -4.21 3.37
N LYS A 133 10.97 -4.93 4.46
CA LYS A 133 12.21 -4.80 5.23
C LYS A 133 13.32 -5.63 4.59
N THR A 134 14.50 -5.04 4.46
CA THR A 134 15.66 -5.67 3.82
C THR A 134 16.23 -6.84 4.62
N ASP A 135 15.98 -6.89 5.93
CA ASP A 135 16.41 -8.01 6.79
C ASP A 135 15.60 -9.30 6.56
N PHE A 136 14.42 -9.20 5.92
CA PHE A 136 13.49 -10.32 5.75
C PHE A 136 13.37 -10.81 4.31
N TYR A 137 13.67 -9.94 3.34
CA TYR A 137 13.43 -10.23 1.93
C TYR A 137 14.58 -9.69 1.08
N ASN A 138 15.01 -10.52 0.13
CA ASN A 138 15.90 -10.09 -0.93
C ASN A 138 15.09 -9.40 -2.05
N ILE A 139 15.53 -8.21 -2.46
CA ILE A 139 14.83 -7.40 -3.45
C ILE A 139 14.74 -8.07 -4.83
N GLU A 140 15.79 -8.79 -5.24
CA GLU A 140 15.86 -9.46 -6.54
C GLU A 140 14.91 -10.65 -6.58
N GLU A 141 14.84 -11.41 -5.48
CA GLU A 141 13.87 -12.51 -5.33
C GLU A 141 12.43 -12.00 -5.37
N VAL A 142 12.13 -10.89 -4.66
CA VAL A 142 10.80 -10.28 -4.72
C VAL A 142 10.47 -9.84 -6.15
N ILE A 143 11.42 -9.26 -6.89
CA ILE A 143 11.20 -8.88 -8.28
C ILE A 143 10.88 -10.08 -9.15
N GLU A 144 11.65 -11.15 -9.04
CA GLU A 144 11.42 -12.39 -9.78
C GLU A 144 10.03 -12.96 -9.47
N LYS A 145 9.67 -13.08 -8.19
CA LYS A 145 8.38 -13.64 -7.77
C LYS A 145 7.20 -12.78 -8.22
N VAL A 146 7.30 -11.46 -8.13
CA VAL A 146 6.21 -10.57 -8.59
C VAL A 146 6.04 -10.69 -10.10
N ASN A 147 7.12 -10.72 -10.89
CA ASN A 147 7.03 -10.87 -12.34
C ASN A 147 6.35 -12.18 -12.73
N LEU A 148 6.69 -13.30 -12.07
CA LEU A 148 6.03 -14.59 -12.30
C LEU A 148 4.52 -14.52 -12.06
N GLU A 149 4.08 -13.90 -10.96
CA GLU A 149 2.63 -13.72 -10.69
C GLU A 149 1.95 -12.85 -11.76
N LEU A 150 2.58 -11.75 -12.19
CA LEU A 150 2.03 -10.88 -13.23
C LEU A 150 1.91 -11.61 -14.58
N GLU A 151 2.86 -12.48 -14.91
CA GLU A 151 2.81 -13.33 -16.10
C GLU A 151 1.66 -14.36 -15.99
N GLU A 152 1.49 -15.01 -14.83
CA GLU A 152 0.38 -15.92 -14.58
C GLU A 152 -0.98 -15.22 -14.80
N PHE A 153 -1.19 -14.03 -14.23
CA PHE A 153 -2.42 -13.26 -14.47
C PHE A 153 -2.66 -12.92 -15.94
N THR A 154 -1.61 -12.78 -16.74
CA THR A 154 -1.73 -12.48 -18.18
C THR A 154 -2.08 -13.73 -19.00
N THR A 155 -1.70 -14.91 -18.52
CA THR A 155 -1.92 -16.19 -19.23
C THR A 155 -3.28 -16.82 -18.94
N PHE A 156 -3.96 -16.46 -17.85
CA PHE A 156 -5.37 -16.76 -17.61
C PHE A 156 -6.27 -15.94 -18.56
N LYS A 157 -6.35 -16.37 -19.82
CA LYS A 157 -7.38 -15.96 -20.79
C LYS A 157 -8.56 -16.92 -20.81
#